data_AF-A0A453Q341-F1
#
_entry.id   AF-A0A453Q341-F1
#
_cell.length_a   1.000
_cell.length_b   1.000
_cell.length_c   1.000
_cell.angle_alpha   90.00
_cell.angle_beta   90.00
_cell.angle_gamma   90.00
#
_symmetry.space_group_name_H-M   'P 1'
#
loop_
_entity.id
_entity.type
_entity.pdbx_description
1 polymer ?
#
loop_
_entity_poly.entity_id
_entity_poly.type
_entity_poly.pdbx_seq_one_letter_code
_entity_poly.pdbx_strand_id
1 'polypeptide(L)' 'MKIDVMYRALKCKFSTYAHLTEMLLSTAGSVLVESSPHDLFWGGGREGEGLNYLGRLLMQLRSEILGTV' A
#
# COMPACT_ATOMS: atom_id res chain seq x y z
N MET A 1 -1.10 -15.74 6.84
CA MET A 1 -0.29 -14.77 6.07
C MET A 1 0.12 -13.62 6.99
N LYS A 2 1.31 -13.03 6.86
CA LYS A 2 1.84 -12.06 7.84
C LYS A 2 1.49 -10.60 7.49
N ILE A 3 0.20 -10.29 7.38
CA ILE A 3 -0.31 -8.96 6.99
C ILE A 3 0.14 -7.89 7.99
N ASP A 4 0.02 -8.16 9.29
CA ASP A 4 0.41 -7.20 10.33
C ASP A 4 1.91 -6.87 10.31
N VAL A 5 2.74 -7.87 9.97
CA VAL A 5 4.19 -7.67 9.85
C VAL A 5 4.50 -6.79 8.65
N MET A 6 3.85 -7.02 7.50
CA MET A 6 3.97 -6.15 6.33
C MET A 6 3.51 -4.73 6.65
N TYR A 7 2.37 -4.58 7.35
CA TYR A 7 1.85 -3.27 7.71
C TYR A 7 2.82 -2.49 8.61
N ARG A 8 3.40 -3.16 9.63
CA ARG A 8 4.44 -2.56 10.49
C ARG A 8 5.68 -2.14 9.69
N ALA A 9 6.10 -2.95 8.72
CA ALA A 9 7.24 -2.62 7.87
C ALA A 9 6.95 -1.40 6.97
N LEU A 10 5.76 -1.33 6.37
CA LEU A 10 5.31 -0.17 5.60
C LEU A 10 5.27 1.08 6.47
N LYS A 11 4.62 1.01 7.64
CA LYS A 11 4.54 2.13 8.58
C LYS A 11 5.92 2.64 8.97
N CYS A 12 6.85 1.73 9.28
CA CYS A 12 8.25 2.06 9.53
C CYS A 12 8.87 2.80 8.33
N LYS A 13 8.87 2.18 7.14
CA LYS A 13 9.45 2.74 5.91
C LYS A 13 8.96 4.16 5.62
N PHE A 14 7.65 4.39 5.63
CA PHE A 14 7.09 5.69 5.29
C PHE A 14 7.32 6.71 6.42
N SER A 15 7.26 6.31 7.69
CA SER A 15 7.57 7.20 8.82
C SER A 15 9.04 7.62 8.89
N THR A 16 9.96 6.78 8.42
CA THR A 16 11.40 7.09 8.41
C THR A 16 11.79 8.11 7.34
N TYR A 17 11.12 8.08 6.19
CA TYR A 17 11.52 8.88 5.02
C TYR A 17 10.40 9.84 4.61
N ALA A 18 10.55 11.12 4.96
CA ALA A 18 9.54 12.16 4.70
C ALA A 18 9.11 12.23 3.22
N HIS A 19 10.06 12.17 2.28
CA HIS A 19 9.77 12.18 0.84
C HIS A 19 8.90 11.00 0.38
N LEU A 20 9.00 9.83 1.04
CA LEU A 20 8.13 8.69 0.74
C LEU A 20 6.72 8.93 1.28
N THR A 21 6.59 9.52 2.46
CA THR A 21 5.27 9.93 3.00
C THR A 21 4.62 10.93 2.05
N GLU A 22 5.34 11.96 1.61
CA GLU A 22 4.82 12.93 0.63
C GLU A 22 4.38 12.25 -0.68
N MET A 23 5.19 11.31 -1.18
CA MET A 23 4.85 10.52 -2.36
C MET A 23 3.61 9.65 -2.14
N LEU A 24 3.42 9.07 -0.94
CA LEU A 24 2.20 8.31 -0.63
C LEU A 24 0.98 9.21 -0.58
N LEU A 25 1.09 10.39 0.04
CA LEU A 25 0.00 11.35 0.16
C LEU A 25 -0.40 11.96 -1.19
N SER A 26 0.54 12.16 -2.10
CA SER A 26 0.25 12.67 -3.46
C SER A 26 -0.63 11.73 -4.29
N THR A 27 -0.79 10.47 -3.86
CA THR A 27 -1.68 9.49 -4.49
C THR A 27 -3.13 9.58 -3.99
N ALA A 28 -3.46 10.54 -3.11
CA ALA A 28 -4.82 10.70 -2.58
C ALA A 28 -5.86 10.76 -3.71
N GLY A 29 -6.98 10.05 -3.53
CA GLY A 29 -8.01 9.88 -4.57
C GLY A 29 -7.73 8.78 -5.60
N SER A 30 -6.51 8.22 -5.64
CA SER A 30 -6.15 7.13 -6.55
C SER A 30 -6.10 5.77 -5.83
N VAL A 31 -6.41 4.71 -6.58
CA VAL A 31 -6.21 3.32 -6.16
C VAL A 31 -4.77 2.91 -6.49
N LEU A 32 -4.07 2.34 -5.52
CA LEU A 32 -2.74 1.79 -5.72
C LEU A 32 -2.83 0.30 -5.98
N VAL A 33 -2.25 -0.17 -7.08
CA VAL A 33 -2.17 -1.59 -7.46
C VAL A 33 -0.72 -1.91 -7.80
N GLU A 34 -0.16 -2.94 -7.16
CA GLU A 34 1.15 -3.45 -7.54
C GLU A 34 1.01 -4.31 -8.79
N SER A 35 1.69 -3.91 -9.87
CA SER A 35 1.54 -4.49 -11.20
C SER A 35 2.45 -5.71 -11.40
N SER A 36 2.34 -6.70 -10.52
CA SER A 36 3.01 -7.99 -10.70
C SER A 36 2.05 -9.00 -11.35
N PRO A 37 2.42 -9.57 -12.52
CA PRO A 37 1.60 -10.60 -13.19
C PRO A 37 1.62 -11.96 -12.48
N HIS A 38 2.49 -12.14 -11.48
CA HIS A 38 2.68 -13.42 -10.79
C HIS A 38 2.27 -13.35 -9.31
N ASP A 39 2.16 -12.15 -8.74
CA ASP A 39 1.77 -11.98 -7.35
C ASP A 39 0.25 -11.79 -7.23
N LEU A 40 -0.45 -12.88 -6.92
CA LEU A 40 -1.90 -12.88 -6.71
C LEU A 40 -2.32 -12.42 -5.31
N PHE A 41 -1.38 -12.28 -4.36
CA PHE A 41 -1.72 -11.92 -2.99
C PHE A 41 -1.43 -10.45 -2.72
N TRP A 42 -0.19 -10.01 -2.90
CA TRP A 42 0.20 -8.62 -2.70
C TRP A 42 -0.11 -7.76 -3.92
N GLY A 43 -0.03 -8.34 -5.12
CA GLY A 43 -0.21 -7.69 -6.40
C GLY A 43 -1.62 -7.80 -6.99
N GLY A 44 -1.79 -7.17 -8.15
CA GLY A 44 -3.01 -7.19 -8.94
C GLY A 44 -3.16 -8.42 -9.83
N GLY A 45 -2.15 -9.29 -9.94
CA GLY A 45 -2.17 -10.40 -10.89
C GLY A 45 -2.08 -9.91 -12.34
N ARG A 46 -2.14 -10.85 -13.28
CA ARG A 46 -1.95 -10.54 -14.71
C ARG A 46 -3.17 -9.85 -15.31
N GLU A 47 -4.35 -10.28 -14.91
CA GLU A 47 -5.66 -9.90 -15.46
C GLU A 47 -6.50 -9.13 -14.41
N GLY A 48 -5.90 -8.71 -13.29
CA GLY A 48 -6.61 -8.04 -12.20
C GLY A 48 -7.24 -9.00 -11.17
N GLU A 49 -6.90 -10.29 -11.24
CA GLU A 49 -7.38 -11.35 -10.37
C GLU A 49 -6.66 -11.40 -9.01
N GLY A 50 -5.59 -10.63 -8.84
CA GLY A 50 -4.84 -10.52 -7.59
C GLY A 50 -5.55 -9.72 -6.51
N LEU A 51 -5.27 -10.05 -5.25
CA LEU A 51 -5.96 -9.48 -4.08
C LEU A 51 -5.49 -8.05 -3.73
N ASN A 52 -4.34 -7.64 -4.28
CA ASN A 52 -3.75 -6.31 -4.09
C ASN A 52 -3.58 -5.93 -2.61
N TYR A 53 -3.17 -6.86 -1.75
CA TYR A 53 -3.00 -6.55 -0.32
C TYR A 53 -1.98 -5.45 -0.07
N LEU A 54 -0.93 -5.33 -0.89
CA LEU A 54 0.07 -4.27 -0.72
C LEU A 54 -0.54 -2.90 -0.97
N GLY A 55 -1.25 -2.73 -2.09
CA GLY A 55 -1.96 -1.50 -2.40
C GLY A 55 -2.97 -1.14 -1.32
N ARG A 56 -3.73 -2.11 -0.80
CA ARG A 56 -4.69 -1.91 0.30
C ARG A 56 -4.00 -1.40 1.57
N LEU A 57 -2.89 -2.00 1.98
CA LEU A 57 -2.14 -1.56 3.17
C LEU A 57 -1.54 -0.16 3.00
N LEU A 58 -1.03 0.16 1.81
CA LEU A 58 -0.55 1.52 1.50
C LEU A 58 -1.67 2.55 1.57
N MET A 59 -2.85 2.22 1.02
CA MET A 59 -4.02 3.10 1.08
C MET A 59 -4.56 3.26 2.51
N GLN A 60 -4.54 2.20 3.32
CA GLN A 60 -4.86 2.28 4.75
C GLN A 60 -3.89 3.23 5.47
N LEU A 61 -2.58 3.07 5.28
CA LEU A 61 -1.57 3.93 5.88
C LEU A 61 -1.76 5.40 5.44
N ARG A 62 -2.06 5.62 4.16
CA ARG A 62 -2.38 6.96 3.62
C ARG A 62 -3.56 7.58 4.34
N SER A 63 -4.66 6.84 4.53
CA SER A 63 -5.84 7.34 5.24
C SER A 63 -5.53 7.66 6.71
N GLU A 64 -4.71 6.84 7.38
CA GLU A 64 -4.28 7.11 8.76
C GLU A 64 -3.49 8.42 8.86
N ILE A 65 -2.61 8.71 7.89
CA ILE A 65 -1.82 9.95 7.88
C ILE A 65 -2.70 11.17 7.57
N LEU A 66 -3.71 11.03 6.71
CA LEU A 66 -4.66 12.11 6.38
C LEU A 66 -5.71 12.36 7.47
N GLY A 67 -5.84 11.47 8.45
CA GLY A 67 -6.89 11.56 9.48
C GLY A 67 -8.29 11.25 8.96
N THR A 68 -8.41 10.44 7.90
CA THR A 68 -9.70 10.08 7.26
C THR A 68 -10.11 8.64 7.58
N VAL A 69 -9.71 8.13 8.76
CA VAL A 69 -10.04 6.80 9.28
C VAL A 69 -11.07 6.94 10.39
#